data_AF-A0A524JV62-F1
#
_entry.id   AF-A0A524JV62-F1
#
_cell.length_a   1.000
_cell.length_b   1.000
_cell.length_c   1.000
_cell.angle_alpha   90.00
_cell.angle_beta   90.00
_cell.angle_gamma   90.00
#
_symmetry.space_group_name_H-M   'P 1'
#
loop_
_entity.id
_entity.type
_entity.pdbx_description
1 polymer ?
#
loop_
_entity_poly.entity_id
_entity_poly.type
_entity_poly.pdbx_seq_one_letter_code
_entity_poly.pdbx_strand_id
1 'polypeptide(L)' 'MRKQSYSVTLRNEYILKRIKDIKADHPFWGYRRVWAYLRYIDGLIVNKKVYTG' A
#
# COMPACT_ATOMS: atom_id res chain seq x y z
N MET A 1 -3.81 -22.80 5.28
CA MET A 1 -3.44 -21.37 5.10
C MET A 1 -3.21 -21.10 3.61
N ARG A 2 -3.92 -20.15 2.99
CA ARG A 2 -3.59 -19.70 1.62
C ARG A 2 -2.22 -19.03 1.65
N LYS A 3 -1.22 -19.60 0.99
CA LYS A 3 0.08 -18.91 0.78
C LYS A 3 -0.17 -17.76 -0.19
N GLN A 4 0.16 -16.53 0.21
CA GLN A 4 0.22 -15.41 -0.72
C GLN A 4 1.30 -15.70 -1.76
N SER A 5 1.01 -15.40 -3.03
CA SER A 5 2.00 -15.52 -4.11
C SER A 5 3.18 -14.59 -3.83
N TYR A 6 4.39 -14.99 -4.22
CA TYR A 6 5.61 -14.21 -4.00
C TYR A 6 5.50 -12.75 -4.49
N SER A 7 4.84 -12.54 -5.62
CA SER A 7 4.55 -11.21 -6.18
C SER A 7 3.67 -10.33 -5.29
N VAL A 8 2.75 -10.93 -4.51
CA VAL A 8 1.90 -10.22 -3.55
C VAL A 8 2.71 -9.80 -2.33
N THR A 9 3.59 -10.68 -1.84
CA THR A 9 4.48 -10.38 -0.71
C THR A 9 5.40 -9.22 -1.03
N LEU A 10 6.09 -9.27 -2.18
CA LEU A 10 7.02 -8.22 -2.61
C LEU A 10 6.32 -6.87 -2.78
N ARG A 11 5.11 -6.87 -3.35
CA ARG A 11 4.29 -5.67 -3.48
C ARG A 11 3.87 -5.11 -2.12
N ASN A 12 3.48 -5.98 -1.19
CA ASN A 12 3.10 -5.56 0.16
C ASN A 12 4.28 -4.94 0.91
N GLU A 13 5.48 -5.51 0.80
CA GLU A 13 6.70 -4.94 1.38
C GLU A 13 7.00 -3.55 0.83
N TYR A 14 6.88 -3.37 -0.49
CA TYR A 14 7.04 -2.07 -1.13
C TYR A 14 6.02 -1.04 -0.61
N ILE A 15 4.74 -1.40 -0.54
CA ILE A 15 3.69 -0.51 -0.03
C ILE A 15 3.91 -0.18 1.44
N LEU A 16 4.32 -1.15 2.26
CA LEU A 16 4.63 -0.93 3.68
C LEU A 16 5.79 0.05 3.85
N LYS A 17 6.85 -0.07 3.05
CA LYS A 17 7.96 0.87 3.05
C LYS A 17 7.46 2.27 2.71
N ARG A 18 6.67 2.41 1.64
CA ARG A 18 6.14 3.71 1.23
C ARG A 18 5.24 4.36 2.28
N ILE A 19 4.41 3.57 2.98
CA ILE A 19 3.58 4.07 4.10
C ILE A 19 4.45 4.60 5.24
N LYS A 20 5.56 3.93 5.57
CA LYS A 20 6.49 4.39 6.61
C LYS A 20 7.13 5.72 6.22
N ASP A 21 7.56 5.86 4.97
CA ASP A 21 8.15 7.10 4.46
C ASP A 21 7.14 8.26 4.55
N ILE A 22 5.91 8.05 4.05
CA ILE A 22 4.84 9.07 4.13
C ILE A 22 4.53 9.45 5.58
N LYS A 23 4.53 8.49 6.51
CA LYS A 23 4.31 8.78 7.94
C LYS A 23 5.48 9.51 8.59
N ALA A 24 6.71 9.27 8.15
CA ALA A 24 7.88 10.01 8.63
C ALA A 24 7.81 11.48 8.16
N ASP A 25 7.42 11.71 6.91
CA ASP A 25 7.25 13.06 6.34
C ASP A 25 6.01 13.77 6.91
N HIS A 26 4.95 13.01 7.22
CA HIS A 26 3.67 13.53 7.68
C HIS A 26 3.15 12.78 8.92
N PRO A 27 3.74 13.02 10.11
CA PRO A 27 3.45 12.25 11.32
C PRO A 27 1.99 12.36 11.80
N PHE A 28 1.31 13.47 11.49
CA PHE A 28 -0.09 13.71 11.88
C PHE A 28 -1.12 13.24 10.84
N TRP A 29 -0.67 12.57 9.77
CA TRP A 29 -1.59 12.06 8.75
C TRP A 29 -2.21 10.72 9.17
N GLY A 30 -3.53 10.72 9.31
CA GLY A 30 -4.29 9.49 9.47
C GLY A 30 -4.36 8.67 8.16
N TYR A 31 -4.89 7.45 8.27
CA TYR A 31 -5.01 6.48 7.16
C TYR A 31 -5.54 7.09 5.85
N ARG A 32 -6.54 7.97 5.95
CA ARG A 32 -7.23 8.54 4.78
C ARG A 32 -6.35 9.45 3.93
N ARG A 33 -5.46 10.25 4.56
CA ARG A 33 -4.50 11.10 3.84
C ARG A 33 -3.36 10.28 3.26
N VAL A 34 -2.85 9.31 4.01
CA VAL A 34 -1.83 8.36 3.51
C VAL A 34 -2.37 7.59 2.30
N TRP A 35 -3.61 7.10 2.36
CA TRP A 35 -4.25 6.42 1.23
C TRP A 35 -4.43 7.35 0.01
N ALA A 36 -4.85 8.60 0.21
CA ALA A 36 -4.99 9.57 -0.87
C ALA A 36 -3.65 9.86 -1.54
N TYR A 37 -2.58 10.00 -0.74
CA TYR A 37 -1.23 10.20 -1.26
C TYR A 37 -0.77 8.99 -2.09
N LEU A 38 -0.91 7.78 -1.56
CA LEU A 38 -0.57 6.56 -2.30
C LEU A 38 -1.34 6.46 -3.61
N ARG A 39 -2.63 6.81 -3.62
CA ARG A 39 -3.49 6.68 -4.80
C ARG A 39 -3.23 7.76 -5.86
N TYR A 40 -3.15 9.02 -5.44
CA TYR A 40 -3.14 10.16 -6.36
C TYR A 40 -1.74 10.69 -6.67
N ILE A 41 -0.80 10.58 -5.74
CA ILE A 41 0.59 11.02 -5.94
C ILE A 41 1.43 9.85 -6.46
N ASP A 42 1.41 8.72 -5.75
CA ASP A 42 2.23 7.56 -6.14
C ASP A 42 1.55 6.65 -7.19
N GLY A 43 0.26 6.87 -7.49
CA GLY A 43 -0.50 6.03 -8.44
C GLY A 43 -0.71 4.58 -7.98
N LEU A 44 -0.46 4.27 -6.71
CA LEU A 44 -0.52 2.92 -6.15
C LEU A 44 -1.96 2.54 -5.77
N ILE A 45 -2.51 1.59 -6.51
CA ILE A 45 -3.82 0.99 -6.19
C ILE A 45 -3.59 -0.13 -5.17
N VAL A 46 -3.84 0.15 -3.89
CA VAL A 46 -3.60 -0.79 -2.77
C VAL A 46 -4.74 -1.81 -2.60
N ASN A 47 -5.93 -1.57 -3.17
CA ASN A 47 -7.12 -2.39 -2.95
C ASN A 47 -7.58 -3.22 -4.17
N LYS A 48 -6.64 -3.77 -4.95
CA LYS A 48 -7.00 -4.66 -6.07
C LYS A 48 -7.35 -6.03 -5.48
N LYS A 49 -8.63 -6.28 -5.18
CA LYS A 49 -9.13 -7.65 -4.96
C LYS A 49 -8.86 -8.44 -6.25
N VAL A 50 -7.99 -9.44 -6.17
CA VAL A 50 -7.82 -10.41 -7.25
C VAL A 50 -9.04 -11.33 -7.19
N TYR A 51 -10.04 -11.06 -8.02
CA TYR A 51 -11.05 -12.05 -8.35
C TYR A 51 -10.39 -13.01 -9.34
N THR A 52 -9.90 -14.15 -8.83
CA THR A 52 -9.59 -15.29 -9.68
C THR A 52 -10.94 -15.94 -10.02
N GLY A 53 -11.37 -15.80 -11.29
CA GLY A 53 -12.45 -16.60 -11.86
C GLY A 53 -11.99 -18.00 -12.17
#